data_AF-A0A7Y5B716-F1
#
_entry.id   AF-A0A7Y5B716-F1
#
_cell.length_a   1.000
_cell.length_b   1.000
_cell.length_c   1.000
_cell.angle_alpha   90.00
_cell.angle_beta   90.00
_cell.angle_gamma   90.00
#
_symmetry.space_group_name_H-M   'P 1'
#
loop_
_entity.id
_entity.type
_entity.pdbx_description
1 polymer ?
#
loop_
_entity_poly.entity_id
_entity_poly.type
_entity_poly.pdbx_seq_one_letter_code
_entity_poly.pdbx_strand_id
1 'polypeptide(L)' 'MRSFRAFEVQGETVFWEKARYIHNNSVEAGLVERAADYRWSSARLYDEGLWDPVAGLTVGEY' A
#
# COMPACT_ATOMS: atom_id res chain seq x y z
N MET A 1 24.57 11.96 1.15
CA MET A 1 23.38 11.85 0.28
C MET A 1 22.75 10.48 0.56
N ARG A 2 21.52 10.42 1.09
CA ARG A 2 20.83 9.13 1.24
C ARG A 2 20.47 8.63 -0.17
N SER A 3 20.92 7.44 -0.55
CA SER A 3 20.44 6.82 -1.78
C SER A 3 19.03 6.30 -1.56
N PHE A 4 18.21 6.33 -2.61
CA PHE A 4 16.92 5.66 -2.64
C PHE A 4 17.06 4.36 -3.44
N ARG A 5 16.26 3.35 -3.08
CA ARG A 5 16.19 2.11 -3.84
C ARG A 5 15.07 2.24 -4.88
N ALA A 6 15.44 2.37 -6.14
CA ALA A 6 14.51 2.23 -7.26
C ALA A 6 14.38 0.75 -7.64
N PHE A 7 13.16 0.34 -7.98
CA PHE A 7 12.87 -0.99 -8.50
C PHE A 7 11.74 -0.84 -9.53
N GLU A 8 11.94 -1.38 -10.73
CA GLU A 8 10.95 -1.31 -11.79
C GLU A 8 9.85 -2.36 -11.56
N VAL A 9 8.59 -1.93 -11.63
CA VAL A 9 7.44 -2.82 -11.50
C VAL A 9 7.12 -3.39 -12.89
N GLN A 10 7.51 -4.65 -13.09
CA GLN A 10 7.31 -5.34 -14.37
C GLN A 10 6.08 -6.24 -14.29
N GLY A 11 4.93 -5.67 -14.68
CA GLY A 11 3.66 -6.38 -14.76
C GLY A 11 2.90 -6.49 -13.43
N GLU A 12 1.72 -7.11 -13.53
CA GLU A 12 0.72 -7.13 -12.46
C GLU A 12 1.16 -7.94 -11.23
N THR A 13 1.78 -9.11 -11.42
CA THR A 13 2.26 -9.93 -10.30
C THR A 13 3.23 -9.15 -9.41
N VAL A 14 4.23 -8.51 -10.03
CA VAL A 14 5.24 -7.72 -9.33
C VAL A 14 4.59 -6.52 -8.64
N PHE A 15 3.60 -5.89 -9.29
CA PHE A 15 2.83 -4.80 -8.70
C PHE A 15 2.16 -5.23 -7.39
N TRP A 16 1.41 -6.34 -7.41
CA TRP A 16 0.70 -6.81 -6.22
C TRP A 16 1.63 -7.29 -5.10
N GLU A 17 2.77 -7.88 -5.45
CA GLU A 17 3.82 -8.20 -4.47
C GLU A 17 4.32 -6.94 -3.74
N LYS A 18 4.61 -5.86 -4.48
CA LYS A 18 5.07 -4.59 -3.89
C LYS A 18 3.97 -3.90 -3.09
N ALA A 19 2.74 -3.88 -3.60
CA ALA A 19 1.61 -3.30 -2.89
C ALA A 19 1.39 -4.01 -1.54
N ARG A 20 1.38 -5.35 -1.53
CA ARG A 20 1.26 -6.15 -0.30
C ARG A 20 2.42 -5.88 0.67
N TYR A 21 3.65 -5.83 0.16
CA TYR A 21 4.83 -5.52 0.99
C TYR A 21 4.69 -4.14 1.67
N ILE A 22 4.31 -3.11 0.91
CA ILE A 22 4.18 -1.74 1.42
C ILE A 22 3.14 -1.66 2.55
N HIS A 23 1.97 -2.28 2.36
CA HIS A 23 0.92 -2.27 3.39
C HIS A 23 1.31 -3.07 4.64
N ASN A 24 1.89 -4.26 4.45
CA ASN A 24 2.28 -5.12 5.58
C ASN A 24 3.54 -4.64 6.30
N ASN A 25 4.35 -3.75 5.71
CA ASN A 25 5.57 -3.26 6.35
C ASN A 25 5.33 -2.66 7.74
N SER A 26 4.17 -2.04 7.97
CA SER A 26 3.80 -1.50 9.28
C SER A 26 3.58 -2.60 10.34
N VAL A 27 3.04 -3.75 9.93
CA VAL A 27 2.83 -4.94 10.76
C VAL A 27 4.15 -5.64 11.04
N GLU A 28 4.96 -5.88 10.00
CA GLU A 28 6.27 -6.53 10.12
C GLU A 28 7.24 -5.69 10.99
N ALA A 29 7.11 -4.37 10.97
CA ALA A 29 7.85 -3.46 11.84
C ALA A 29 7.32 -3.40 13.29
N GLY A 30 6.22 -4.10 13.60
CA GLY A 30 5.61 -4.13 14.93
C GLY A 30 4.92 -2.83 15.34
N LEU A 31 4.55 -1.97 14.38
CA LEU A 31 3.90 -0.68 14.66
C LEU A 31 2.40 -0.83 14.91
N VAL A 32 1.78 -1.82 14.26
CA VAL A 32 0.33 -2.12 14.34
C VAL A 32 0.12 -3.63 14.19
N GLU A 33 -1.01 -4.14 14.69
CA GLU A 33 -1.38 -5.56 14.54
C GLU A 33 -2.03 -5.85 13.18
N ARG A 34 -2.69 -4.85 12.59
CA ARG A 34 -3.30 -4.93 11.26
C ARG A 34 -2.83 -3.77 10.38
N ALA A 35 -2.56 -4.04 9.11
CA ALA A 35 -2.07 -3.02 8.17
C ALA A 35 -3.00 -1.79 8.07
N ALA A 36 -4.32 -2.00 8.11
CA ALA A 36 -5.32 -0.92 8.03
C ALA A 36 -5.29 0.04 9.22
N ASP A 37 -4.73 -0.37 10.37
CA ASP A 37 -4.65 0.48 11.57
C ASP A 37 -3.51 1.52 11.46
N TYR A 38 -2.59 1.34 10.50
CA TYR A 38 -1.50 2.27 10.29
C TYR A 38 -1.96 3.52 9.54
N ARG A 39 -2.28 4.56 10.32
CA ARG A 39 -2.83 5.87 9.87
C ARG A 39 -2.11 6.50 8.67
N TRP A 40 -0.80 6.28 8.53
CA TRP A 40 0.02 6.90 7.49
C TRP A 40 0.20 6.03 6.25
N SER A 41 -0.71 5.08 6.02
CA SER A 41 -0.75 4.28 4.79
C SER A 41 -2.15 4.23 4.18
N SER A 42 -2.20 3.92 2.88
CA SER A 42 -3.45 3.68 2.16
C SER A 42 -4.06 2.28 2.41
N ALA A 43 -3.48 1.48 3.30
CA ALA A 43 -3.95 0.11 3.56
C ALA A 43 -5.42 0.06 3.98
N ARG A 44 -5.87 1.05 4.77
CA ARG A 44 -7.29 1.15 5.20
C ARG A 44 -8.24 1.33 4.02
N LEU A 45 -7.84 2.10 3.01
CA LEU A 45 -8.67 2.38 1.84
C LEU A 45 -8.84 1.13 0.97
N TYR A 46 -7.83 0.26 0.92
CA TYR A 46 -7.93 -1.06 0.31
C TYR A 46 -8.89 -1.97 1.08
N ASP A 47 -8.79 -1.99 2.42
CA ASP A 47 -9.67 -2.80 3.28
C ASP A 47 -11.14 -2.33 3.20
N GLU A 48 -11.36 -1.03 3.05
CA GLU A 48 -12.68 -0.41 2.86
C GLU A 48 -13.26 -0.63 1.44
N GLY A 49 -12.55 -1.33 0.55
CA GLY A 49 -13.01 -1.62 -0.80
C GLY A 49 -13.05 -0.41 -1.73
N LEU A 50 -12.29 0.66 -1.42
CA LEU A 50 -12.23 1.90 -2.22
C LEU A 50 -11.26 1.78 -3.41
N TRP A 51 -10.81 0.57 -3.71
CA TRP A 51 -10.02 0.27 -4.89
C TRP A 51 -10.96 -0.08 -6.06
N ASP A 52 -10.93 0.76 -7.09
CA ASP A 52 -11.57 0.48 -8.37
C ASP A 52 -10.54 -0.05 -9.38
N PRO A 53 -10.81 -1.14 -10.11
CA PRO A 53 -9.86 -1.71 -11.07
C PRO A 53 -9.57 -0.82 -12.29
N VAL A 54 -10.38 0.20 -12.56
CA VAL A 54 -10.25 1.11 -13.71
C VAL A 54 -9.76 2.49 -13.28
N ALA A 55 -10.33 3.04 -12.22
CA ALA A 55 -10.05 4.37 -11.68
C ALA A 55 -8.97 4.37 -10.57
N GLY A 56 -8.62 3.20 -10.05
CA GLY A 56 -7.69 3.06 -8.93
C GLY A 56 -8.33 3.43 -7.58
N LEU A 57 -7.50 3.89 -6.64
CA LEU A 57 -7.95 4.23 -5.29
C LEU A 57 -8.70 5.58 -5.30
N THR A 58 -10.02 5.56 -5.12
CA THR A 58 -10.83 6.77 -5.07
C THR A 58 -11.06 7.19 -3.63
N VAL A 59 -10.37 8.24 -3.19
CA VAL A 59 -10.67 8.95 -1.95
C VAL A 59 -11.53 10.17 -2.28
N GLY A 60 -12.71 10.29 -1.65
CA GLY A 60 -13.51 11.51 -1.73
C GLY A 60 -12.67 12.72 -1.31
N GLU A 61 -12.88 13.86 -1.96
CA GLU A 61 -12.17 15.11 -1.63
C GLU A 61 -12.33 15.42 -0.13
N TYR A 62 -11.21 15.74 0.52
CA TYR A 62 -11.14 16.11 1.94
C TYR A 62 -11.86 17.43 2.23
#